data_AF-A0A2K3LRJ4-F1
#
_entry.id   AF-A0A2K3LRJ4-F1
#
_cell.length_a   1.000
_cell.length_b   1.000
_cell.length_c   1.000
_cell.angle_alpha   90.00
_cell.angle_beta   90.00
_cell.angle_gamma   90.00
#
_symmetry.space_group_name_H-M   'P 1'
#
loop_
_entity.id
_entity.type
_entity.pdbx_description
1 polymer ?
#
loop_
_entity_poly.entity_id
_entity_poly.type
_entity_poly.pdbx_seq_one_letter_code
_entity_poly.pdbx_strand_id
1 'polypeptide(L)' 'GNRQSIADNYEYVMYGKLYRVTEGSGGREKAELQISFGGLLMLLKGDHSHFNKFELDQRLYLLMRKV' A
#
# COMPACT_ATOMS: atom_id res chain seq x y z
N GLY A 1 24.10 -18.69 1.10
CA GLY A 1 23.49 -17.37 1.33
C GLY A 1 22.07 -17.36 0.83
N ASN A 2 21.15 -17.99 1.57
CA ASN A 2 19.73 -18.02 1.22
C ASN A 2 18.95 -17.54 2.45
N ARG A 3 18.66 -16.24 2.52
CA ARG A 3 17.89 -15.68 3.63
C ARG A 3 16.43 -15.79 3.24
N GLN A 4 15.73 -16.74 3.85
CA GLN A 4 14.28 -16.90 3.66
C GLN A 4 13.58 -15.59 4.02
N SER A 5 12.63 -15.19 3.19
CA SER A 5 11.87 -13.95 3.33
C SER A 5 10.38 -14.20 3.20
N ILE A 6 9.58 -13.25 3.66
CA ILE A 6 8.12 -13.35 3.48
C ILE A 6 7.73 -13.40 1.99
N ALA A 7 8.55 -12.85 1.08
CA ALA A 7 8.30 -12.84 -0.35
C ALA A 7 8.23 -14.24 -0.95
N ASP A 8 8.90 -15.23 -0.34
CA ASP A 8 8.95 -16.60 -0.83
C ASP A 8 7.57 -17.29 -0.76
N ASN A 9 6.63 -16.75 0.02
CA ASN A 9 5.27 -17.26 0.18
C ASN A 9 4.24 -16.62 -0.77
N TYR A 10 4.68 -15.74 -1.66
CA TYR A 10 3.80 -14.98 -2.57
C TYR A 10 4.27 -15.11 -4.01
N GLU A 11 3.31 -15.13 -4.94
CA GLU A 11 3.57 -15.31 -6.37
C GLU A 11 3.98 -13.98 -7.04
N TYR A 12 3.62 -12.86 -6.43
CA TYR A 12 3.84 -11.54 -6.99
C TYR A 12 4.26 -10.55 -5.92
N VAL A 13 5.36 -9.84 -6.19
CA VAL A 13 5.91 -8.82 -5.28
C VAL A 13 6.24 -7.56 -6.06
N MET A 14 5.80 -6.41 -5.56
CA MET A 14 6.20 -5.09 -6.07
C MET A 14 6.78 -4.21 -4.97
N TYR A 15 7.62 -3.28 -5.38
CA TYR A 15 8.16 -2.23 -4.53
C TYR A 15 7.74 -0.86 -5.04
N GLY A 16 7.22 -0.03 -4.15
CA GLY A 16 6.64 1.25 -4.52
C GLY A 16 6.73 2.30 -3.42
N LYS A 17 6.19 3.47 -3.71
CA LYS A 17 6.18 4.64 -2.82
C LYS A 17 4.75 5.16 -2.71
N LEU A 18 4.31 5.41 -1.47
CA LEU A 18 3.08 6.16 -1.21
C LEU A 18 3.34 7.62 -1.55
N TYR A 19 2.65 8.15 -2.56
CA TYR A 19 2.89 9.51 -3.04
C TYR A 19 1.74 10.47 -2.73
N ARG A 20 0.56 9.95 -2.34
CA ARG A 20 -0.57 10.78 -1.97
C ARG A 20 -1.45 10.09 -0.94
N VAL A 21 -1.84 10.86 0.07
CA VAL A 21 -2.82 10.50 1.09
C VAL A 21 -3.90 11.58 1.04
N THR A 22 -5.17 11.17 0.96
CA THR A 22 -6.30 12.10 0.99
C THR A 22 -7.29 11.64 2.05
N GLU A 23 -7.59 12.51 3.00
CA GLU A 23 -8.63 12.29 4.00
C GLU A 23 -9.96 12.81 3.44
N GLY A 24 -11.01 12.00 3.48
CA GLY A 24 -12.32 12.36 2.96
C GLY A 24 -12.88 13.60 3.66
N SER A 25 -13.13 14.67 2.91
CA SER A 25 -13.77 15.88 3.42
C SER A 25 -15.28 15.63 3.56
N GLY A 26 -15.79 15.52 4.78
CA GLY A 26 -17.25 15.51 5.03
C GLY A 26 -17.78 14.40 5.94
N GLY A 27 -17.21 14.24 7.14
CA GLY A 27 -17.82 13.47 8.23
C GLY A 27 -17.91 11.95 8.00
N ARG A 28 -17.32 11.44 6.92
CA ARG A 28 -17.17 10.00 6.65
C ARG A 28 -15.69 9.69 6.76
N GLU A 29 -15.37 8.82 7.70
CA GLU A 29 -14.03 8.35 8.08
C GLU A 29 -13.30 7.58 6.95
N LYS A 30 -13.46 7.96 5.68
CA LYS A 30 -12.84 7.27 4.54
C LYS A 30 -11.58 8.00 4.12
N ALA A 31 -10.47 7.27 4.02
CA ALA A 31 -9.24 7.78 3.42
C ALA A 31 -8.95 7.11 2.07
N GLU A 32 -8.19 7.82 1.24
CA GLU A 32 -7.70 7.35 -0.04
C GLU A 32 -6.17 7.42 -0.06
N LEU A 33 -5.52 6.29 -0.31
CA LEU A 33 -4.09 6.16 -0.45
C LEU A 33 -3.74 5.87 -1.91
N GLN A 34 -2.81 6.64 -2.48
CA GLN A 34 -2.30 6.41 -3.83
C GLN A 34 -0.82 6.03 -3.77
N ILE A 35 -0.52 4.85 -4.30
CA ILE A 35 0.80 4.23 -4.29
C ILE A 35 1.28 4.08 -5.73
N SER A 36 2.56 4.36 -5.97
CA SER A 36 3.20 4.17 -7.27
C SER A 36 4.28 3.10 -7.16
N PHE A 37 4.15 2.04 -7.96
CA PHE A 37 5.11 0.95 -8.10
C PHE A 37 5.88 1.13 -9.42
N GLY A 38 6.71 2.18 -9.51
CA GLY A 38 7.53 2.44 -10.70
C GLY A 38 6.73 2.83 -11.94
N GLY A 39 5.58 3.50 -11.78
CA GLY A 39 4.67 3.89 -12.86
C GLY A 39 3.34 3.13 -12.86
N LEU A 40 3.28 1.99 -12.18
CA LEU A 40 2.03 1.28 -11.91
C LEU A 40 1.33 1.91 -10.70
N LEU A 41 0.15 2.48 -10.92
CA LEU A 41 -0.61 3.19 -9.89
C LEU A 41 -1.59 2.23 -9.18
N MET A 42 -1.68 2.37 -7.86
CA MET A 42 -2.66 1.68 -7.02
C MET A 42 -3.42 2.71 -6.19
N LEU A 43 -4.74 2.53 -6.09
CA LEU A 43 -5.63 3.34 -5.26
C LEU A 43 -6.27 2.44 -4.22
N LEU A 44 -6.02 2.71 -2.94
CA LEU A 44 -6.62 2.00 -1.81
C LEU A 44 -7.57 2.95 -1.09
N LYS A 45 -8.83 2.53 -0.94
CA LYS A 45 -9.88 3.28 -0.25
C LYS A 45 -10.45 2.45 0.88
N GLY A 46 -10.75 3.07 2.01
CA GLY A 46 -11.24 2.37 3.20
C GLY A 46 -11.36 3.31 4.38
N ASP A 47 -11.58 2.76 5.57
CA ASP A 47 -11.71 3.57 6.77
C ASP A 47 -10.35 4.04 7.29
N HIS A 48 -10.30 5.29 7.79
CA HIS A 48 -9.10 5.99 8.25
C HIS A 48 -8.39 5.25 9.39
N SER A 49 -9.14 4.53 10.23
CA SER A 49 -8.61 3.69 11.30
C SER A 49 -7.58 2.67 10.81
N HIS A 50 -7.75 2.14 9.59
CA HIS A 50 -6.82 1.20 8.97
C HIS A 50 -5.61 1.88 8.32
N PHE A 51 -5.70 3.19 8.08
CA PHE A 51 -4.69 3.96 7.37
C PHE A 51 -3.74 4.76 8.27
N ASN A 52 -3.98 4.78 9.57
CA ASN A 52 -3.14 5.46 10.58
C ASN A 52 -1.65 5.10 10.57
N LYS A 53 -1.27 3.98 9.93
CA LYS A 53 0.13 3.52 9.83
C LYS A 53 0.82 3.91 8.53
N PHE A 54 0.11 4.56 7.61
CA PHE A 54 0.64 4.96 6.31
C PHE A 54 1.04 6.43 6.31
N GLU A 55 2.30 6.69 5.97
CA GLU A 55 2.85 8.03 5.90
C GLU A 55 3.21 8.41 4.47
N LEU A 56 3.07 9.70 4.15
CA LEU A 56 3.50 10.22 2.86
C LEU A 56 4.99 9.88 2.63
N ASP A 57 5.34 9.56 1.39
CA ASP A 57 6.67 9.16 0.97
C ASP A 57 7.19 7.82 1.50
N GLN A 58 6.37 7.08 2.25
CA GLN A 58 6.70 5.75 2.74
C GLN A 58 6.92 4.76 1.58
N ARG A 59 7.98 3.96 1.71
CA ARG A 59 8.32 2.88 0.78
C ARG A 59 7.63 1.59 1.23
N LEU A 60 6.91 0.96 0.32
CA LEU A 60 6.03 -0.17 0.61
C LEU A 60 6.32 -1.35 -0.33
N TYR A 61 6.10 -2.55 0.19
CA TYR A 61 6.11 -3.78 -0.60
C TYR A 61 4.67 -4.30 -0.73
N LEU A 62 4.23 -4.55 -1.96
CA LEU A 62 2.97 -5.24 -2.23
C LEU A 62 3.28 -6.72 -2.44
N LEU A 63 2.60 -7.60 -1.70
CA LEU A 63 2.72 -9.05 -1.86
C LEU A 63 1.34 -9.63 -2.18
N MET A 64 1.23 -10.39 -3.29
CA MET A 64 -0.01 -11.02 -3.72
C MET A 64 0.24 -12.50 -4.02
N ARG A 65 -0.73 -13.33 -3.64
CA ARG A 65 -0.78 -14.76 -3.94
C ARG A 65 -2.19 -15.12 -4.36
N LYS A 66 -2.32 -16.03 -5.31
CA LYS A 66 -3.62 -16.62 -5.67
C LYS A 66 -4.14 -17.49 -4.52
N VAL A 67 -5.47 -17.50 -4.37
CA VAL A 67 -6.22 -18.37 -3.44
C VAL A 67 -6.84 -19.51 -4.23
#